data_AF-A0AB35MUX6-F1
#
_entry.id   AF-A0AB35MUX6-F1
#
_cell.length_a   1.000
_cell.length_b   1.000
_cell.length_c   1.000
_cell.angle_alpha   90.00
_cell.angle_beta   90.00
_cell.angle_gamma   90.00
#
_symmetry.space_group_name_H-M   'P 1'
#
loop_
_entity.id
_entity.type
_entity.pdbx_description
1 polymer ?
#
loop_
_entity_poly.entity_id
_entity_poly.type
_entity_poly.pdbx_seq_one_letter_code
_entity_poly.pdbx_strand_id
1 'polypeptide(L)'
;MAEVNIIYSAIASALAGGSASFIVIKYLSKKTIEHQLSKKIESYKNELTAKTEKLKTSLSILSHEQNIKASRIDLQKAEAIGKVYESFSQLVLSIHSFANDNPIPVSCEEEYYGHDSQSAREYSFYTERAEKAKECALELYRTLVTNAIYLQPQVYLEILGVQRELLRLTEEYLGPIQVEQTSRDDVEEIVEELLKTRADLAQFYNEGLVKFVDELVVKFRVELGTGAV
;
A
#
# COMPACT_ATOMS: atom_id res chain seq x y z
N MET A 1 61.23 11.12 -32.34
CA MET A 1 61.96 11.69 -33.49
C MET A 1 63.01 10.74 -34.10
N ALA A 2 63.39 9.63 -33.43
CA ALA A 2 64.38 8.68 -33.98
C ALA A 2 63.83 7.74 -35.08
N GLU A 3 62.57 7.29 -34.99
CA GLU A 3 61.99 6.33 -35.95
C GLU A 3 61.73 6.93 -37.34
N VAL A 4 61.42 8.23 -37.42
CA VAL A 4 61.21 8.94 -38.69
C VAL A 4 62.50 9.00 -39.51
N ASN A 5 63.67 9.01 -38.85
CA ASN A 5 64.97 9.17 -39.49
C ASN A 5 65.47 7.87 -40.17
N ILE A 6 65.07 6.71 -39.64
CA ILE A 6 65.42 5.40 -40.21
C ILE A 6 64.70 5.20 -41.56
N ILE A 7 63.46 5.68 -41.67
CA ILE A 7 62.62 5.56 -42.86
C ILE A 7 63.17 6.39 -44.03
N TYR A 8 63.58 7.64 -43.79
CA TYR A 8 64.20 8.48 -44.82
C TYR A 8 65.53 7.89 -45.34
N SER A 9 66.34 7.30 -44.46
CA SER A 9 67.61 6.66 -44.85
C SER A 9 67.43 5.39 -45.70
N ALA A 10 66.36 4.61 -45.45
CA ALA A 10 66.02 3.42 -46.21
C ALA A 10 65.39 3.75 -47.58
N ILE A 11 64.63 4.85 -47.68
CA ILE A 11 64.06 5.34 -48.94
C ILE A 11 65.17 5.91 -49.85
N ALA A 12 66.13 6.64 -49.27
CA ALA A 12 67.26 7.22 -50.00
C ALA A 12 68.22 6.15 -50.58
N SER A 13 68.42 5.04 -49.88
CA SER A 13 69.25 3.92 -50.34
C SER A 13 68.55 3.02 -51.37
N ALA A 14 67.23 3.02 -51.41
CA ALA A 14 66.44 2.24 -52.35
C ALA A 14 66.26 2.93 -53.72
N LEU A 15 66.37 4.26 -53.79
CA LEU A 15 66.25 5.02 -55.05
C LEU A 15 67.44 4.85 -56.02
N ALA A 16 68.55 4.25 -55.58
CA ALA A 16 69.73 4.00 -56.42
C ALA A 16 69.69 2.66 -57.20
N GLY A 17 68.70 1.80 -56.97
CA GLY A 17 68.58 0.49 -57.64
C GLY A 17 67.14 0.17 -58.03
N GLY A 18 66.84 0.22 -59.33
CA GLY A 18 65.51 -0.01 -59.89
C GLY A 18 64.91 -1.38 -59.53
N SER A 19 63.59 -1.41 -59.42
CA SER A 19 62.68 -2.55 -59.13
C SER A 19 62.64 -3.11 -57.69
N ALA A 20 63.78 -3.30 -57.01
CA ALA A 20 63.77 -3.87 -55.64
C ALA A 20 63.21 -2.90 -54.58
N SER A 21 63.43 -1.60 -54.78
CA SER A 21 62.97 -0.53 -53.89
C SER A 21 61.46 -0.35 -53.85
N PHE A 22 60.79 -0.49 -55.00
CA PHE A 22 59.33 -0.46 -55.07
C PHE A 22 58.69 -1.61 -54.30
N ILE A 23 59.32 -2.79 -54.28
CA ILE A 23 58.80 -3.97 -53.53
C ILE A 23 58.93 -3.72 -52.02
N VAL A 24 60.07 -3.22 -51.55
CA VAL A 24 60.28 -2.90 -50.13
C VAL A 24 59.36 -1.77 -49.67
N ILE A 25 59.21 -0.71 -50.46
CA ILE A 25 58.28 0.39 -50.16
C ILE A 25 56.84 -0.12 -50.14
N LYS A 26 56.41 -0.93 -51.10
CA LYS A 26 55.06 -1.51 -51.13
C LYS A 26 54.81 -2.42 -49.92
N TYR A 27 55.79 -3.24 -49.53
CA TYR A 27 55.69 -4.12 -48.36
C TYR A 27 55.63 -3.35 -47.05
N LEU A 28 56.51 -2.36 -46.85
CA LEU A 28 56.50 -1.50 -45.66
C LEU A 28 55.22 -0.65 -45.60
N SER A 29 54.76 -0.12 -46.73
CA SER A 29 53.50 0.63 -46.80
C SER A 29 52.32 -0.25 -46.42
N LYS A 30 52.24 -1.47 -46.98
CA LYS A 30 51.20 -2.45 -46.64
C LYS A 30 51.24 -2.81 -45.15
N LYS A 31 52.42 -3.12 -44.61
CA LYS A 31 52.61 -3.46 -43.20
C LYS A 31 52.28 -2.29 -42.26
N THR A 32 52.60 -1.06 -42.66
CA THR A 32 52.27 0.14 -41.89
C THR A 32 50.76 0.40 -41.91
N ILE A 33 50.12 0.24 -43.07
CA ILE A 33 48.65 0.33 -43.20
C ILE A 33 47.99 -0.75 -42.34
N GLU A 34 48.42 -2.01 -42.44
CA GLU A 34 47.90 -3.12 -41.63
C GLU A 34 48.09 -2.87 -40.13
N HIS A 35 49.25 -2.37 -39.71
CA HIS A 35 49.51 -2.04 -38.32
C HIS A 35 48.64 -0.88 -37.81
N GLN A 36 48.47 0.19 -38.61
CA GLN A 36 47.56 1.29 -38.26
C GLN A 36 46.09 0.86 -38.24
N LEU A 37 45.68 -0.03 -39.15
CA LEU A 37 44.33 -0.60 -39.18
C LEU A 37 44.09 -1.49 -37.96
N SER A 38 45.02 -2.38 -37.64
CA SER A 38 44.96 -3.22 -36.43
C SER A 38 44.84 -2.37 -35.17
N LYS A 39 45.67 -1.32 -35.06
CA LYS A 39 45.64 -0.41 -33.91
C LYS A 39 44.29 0.34 -33.80
N LYS A 40 43.71 0.78 -34.93
CA LYS A 40 42.38 1.41 -34.94
C LYS A 40 41.27 0.42 -34.58
N ILE A 41 41.31 -0.79 -35.13
CA ILE A 41 40.33 -1.85 -34.81
C ILE A 41 40.39 -2.20 -33.32
N GLU A 42 41.58 -2.31 -32.75
CA GLU A 42 41.78 -2.60 -31.33
C GLU A 42 41.30 -1.44 -30.45
N SER A 43 41.60 -0.20 -30.83
CA SER A 43 41.04 1.00 -30.18
C SER A 43 39.51 1.00 -30.21
N TYR A 44 38.90 0.70 -31.36
CA TYR A 44 37.43 0.63 -31.48
C TYR A 44 36.84 -0.51 -30.65
N LYS A 45 37.47 -1.68 -30.61
CA LYS A 45 37.03 -2.79 -29.75
C LYS A 45 37.09 -2.41 -28.27
N ASN A 46 38.16 -1.73 -27.84
CA ASN A 46 38.30 -1.27 -26.47
C ASN A 46 37.26 -0.19 -26.13
N GLU A 47 37.01 0.76 -27.03
CA GLU A 47 35.98 1.79 -26.85
C GLU A 47 34.57 1.17 -26.82
N LEU A 48 34.28 0.21 -27.69
CA LEU A 48 33.01 -0.49 -27.72
C LEU A 48 32.79 -1.29 -26.43
N THR A 49 33.82 -2.01 -25.96
CA THR A 49 33.78 -2.78 -24.70
C THR A 49 33.56 -1.85 -23.50
N ALA A 50 34.28 -0.72 -23.44
CA ALA A 50 34.12 0.27 -22.40
C ALA A 50 32.70 0.89 -22.41
N LYS A 51 32.15 1.19 -23.58
CA LYS A 51 30.77 1.66 -23.72
C LYS A 51 29.74 0.60 -23.31
N THR A 52 29.95 -0.66 -23.66
CA THR A 52 29.08 -1.78 -23.25
C THR A 52 29.11 -1.99 -21.74
N GLU A 53 30.28 -2.01 -21.11
CA GLU A 53 30.38 -2.15 -19.65
C GLU A 53 29.77 -0.96 -18.91
N LYS A 54 29.96 0.26 -19.43
CA LYS A 54 29.28 1.45 -18.92
C LYS A 54 27.76 1.32 -19.02
N LEU A 55 27.24 0.86 -20.16
CA LEU A 55 25.81 0.65 -20.36
C LEU A 55 25.23 -0.42 -19.43
N LYS A 56 25.91 -1.57 -19.28
CA LYS A 56 25.52 -2.63 -18.34
C LYS A 56 25.46 -2.10 -16.90
N THR A 57 26.47 -1.33 -16.50
CA THR A 57 26.52 -0.73 -15.17
C THR A 57 25.34 0.22 -14.97
N SER A 58 25.06 1.10 -15.93
CA SER A 58 23.91 2.02 -15.87
C SER A 58 22.57 1.28 -15.84
N LEU A 59 22.40 0.21 -16.62
CA LEU A 59 21.19 -0.62 -16.60
C LEU A 59 21.01 -1.33 -15.26
N SER A 60 22.09 -1.85 -14.68
CA SER A 60 22.08 -2.47 -13.36
C SER A 60 21.66 -1.46 -12.27
N ILE A 61 22.23 -0.24 -12.31
CA ILE A 61 21.85 0.85 -11.39
C ILE A 61 20.37 1.21 -11.55
N LEU A 62 19.90 1.40 -12.78
CA LEU A 62 18.49 1.73 -13.05
C LEU A 62 17.54 0.63 -12.58
N SER A 63 17.87 -0.63 -12.85
CA SER A 63 17.10 -1.79 -12.38
C SER A 63 17.05 -1.84 -10.86
N HIS A 64 18.18 -1.60 -10.19
CA HIS A 64 18.24 -1.55 -8.74
C HIS A 64 17.42 -0.40 -8.15
N GLU A 65 17.52 0.80 -8.71
CA GLU A 65 16.71 1.96 -8.30
C GLU A 65 15.22 1.72 -8.49
N GLN A 66 14.82 1.10 -9.60
CA GLN A 66 13.42 0.73 -9.83
C GLN A 66 12.93 -0.29 -8.81
N ASN A 67 13.74 -1.30 -8.47
CA ASN A 67 13.38 -2.29 -7.47
C ASN A 67 13.23 -1.68 -6.07
N ILE A 68 14.12 -0.76 -5.68
CA ILE A 68 13.99 -0.02 -4.41
C ILE A 68 12.70 0.82 -4.39
N LYS A 69 12.38 1.52 -5.48
CA LYS A 69 11.17 2.33 -5.57
C LYS A 69 9.91 1.48 -5.50
N ALA A 70 9.87 0.37 -6.22
CA ALA A 70 8.76 -0.59 -6.17
C ALA A 70 8.57 -1.13 -4.74
N SER A 71 9.65 -1.61 -4.11
CA SER A 71 9.61 -2.13 -2.73
C SER A 71 9.13 -1.09 -1.71
N ARG A 72 9.51 0.19 -1.86
CA ARG A 72 9.01 1.26 -1.00
C ARG A 72 7.49 1.47 -1.15
N ILE A 73 7.00 1.47 -2.39
CA ILE A 73 5.57 1.63 -2.67
C ILE A 73 4.79 0.43 -2.10
N ASP A 74 5.31 -0.79 -2.26
CA ASP A 74 4.69 -2.00 -1.72
C ASP A 74 4.61 -1.96 -0.19
N LEU A 75 5.67 -1.48 0.48
CA LEU A 75 5.67 -1.31 1.93
C LEU A 75 4.63 -0.27 2.38
N GLN A 76 4.58 0.89 1.72
CA GLN A 76 3.58 1.93 2.02
C GLN A 76 2.16 1.43 1.82
N LYS A 77 1.94 0.64 0.75
CA LYS A 77 0.66 0.00 0.47
C LYS A 77 0.28 -0.99 1.58
N ALA A 78 1.23 -1.84 1.99
CA ALA A 78 1.00 -2.80 3.06
C ALA A 78 0.68 -2.13 4.39
N GLU A 79 1.42 -1.08 4.76
CA GLU A 79 1.14 -0.28 5.96
C GLU A 79 -0.24 0.38 5.90
N ALA A 80 -0.63 0.94 4.75
CA ALA A 80 -1.92 1.56 4.55
C ALA A 80 -3.08 0.55 4.69
N ILE A 81 -2.97 -0.61 4.04
CA ILE A 81 -3.94 -1.71 4.17
C ILE A 81 -4.02 -2.18 5.62
N GLY A 82 -2.88 -2.35 6.30
CA GLY A 82 -2.83 -2.74 7.71
C GLY A 82 -3.57 -1.77 8.63
N LYS A 83 -3.33 -0.46 8.49
CA LYS A 83 -4.00 0.58 9.29
C LYS A 83 -5.51 0.60 9.06
N VAL A 84 -5.94 0.48 7.80
CA VAL A 84 -7.37 0.44 7.44
C VAL A 84 -8.02 -0.79 8.03
N TYR A 85 -7.39 -1.96 7.92
CA TYR A 85 -7.90 -3.20 8.48
C TYR A 85 -7.97 -3.17 10.01
N GLU A 86 -6.96 -2.60 10.67
CA GLU A 86 -6.96 -2.43 12.13
C GLU A 86 -8.13 -1.55 12.60
N SER A 87 -8.29 -0.37 12.00
CA SER A 87 -9.38 0.55 12.34
C SER A 87 -10.75 -0.05 12.02
N PHE A 88 -10.87 -0.79 10.91
CA PHE A 88 -12.09 -1.53 10.56
C PHE A 88 -12.40 -2.60 11.59
N SER A 89 -11.40 -3.39 12.00
CA SER A 89 -11.56 -4.43 13.01
C SER A 89 -12.00 -3.88 14.36
N GLN A 90 -11.48 -2.71 14.76
CA GLN A 90 -11.93 -2.02 15.97
C GLN A 90 -13.41 -1.61 15.88
N LEU A 91 -13.86 -1.08 14.74
CA LEU A 91 -15.27 -0.81 14.51
C LEU A 91 -16.12 -2.09 14.60
N VAL A 92 -15.73 -3.17 13.92
CA VAL A 92 -16.46 -4.43 13.95
C VAL A 92 -16.58 -4.99 15.38
N LEU A 93 -15.51 -4.93 16.17
CA LEU A 93 -15.54 -5.35 17.58
C LEU A 93 -16.45 -4.47 18.44
N SER A 94 -16.42 -3.16 18.24
CA SER A 94 -17.30 -2.24 18.96
C SER A 94 -18.78 -2.47 18.61
N ILE A 95 -19.10 -2.69 17.33
CA ILE A 95 -20.46 -3.02 16.88
C ILE A 95 -20.90 -4.39 17.40
N HIS A 96 -20.02 -5.39 17.40
CA HIS A 96 -20.31 -6.71 17.97
C HIS A 96 -20.76 -6.57 19.43
N SER A 97 -19.99 -5.83 20.22
CA SER A 97 -20.26 -5.61 21.63
C SER A 97 -21.55 -4.82 21.84
N PHE A 98 -21.81 -3.80 21.03
CA PHE A 98 -23.05 -3.03 21.08
C PHE A 98 -24.29 -3.88 20.72
N ALA A 99 -24.19 -4.68 19.67
CA ALA A 99 -25.30 -5.51 19.19
C ALA A 99 -25.60 -6.69 20.12
N ASN A 100 -24.58 -7.41 20.59
CA ASN A 100 -24.74 -8.76 21.13
C ASN A 100 -24.41 -8.89 22.63
N ASP A 101 -23.61 -8.00 23.22
CA ASP A 101 -23.32 -8.09 24.65
C ASP A 101 -24.51 -7.59 25.48
N ASN A 102 -24.55 -7.98 26.75
CA ASN A 102 -25.53 -7.52 27.72
C ASN A 102 -24.82 -7.09 29.02
N PRO A 103 -25.37 -6.12 29.76
CA PRO A 103 -24.83 -5.73 31.06
C PRO A 103 -24.94 -6.87 32.09
N ILE A 104 -24.13 -6.77 33.14
CA ILE A 104 -24.22 -7.66 34.29
C ILE A 104 -25.59 -7.46 34.96
N PRO A 105 -26.39 -8.52 35.17
CA PRO A 105 -27.71 -8.40 35.78
C PRO A 105 -27.61 -7.82 37.20
N VAL A 106 -28.56 -6.96 37.55
CA VAL A 106 -28.72 -6.44 38.91
C VAL A 106 -29.28 -7.54 39.82
N SER A 107 -28.78 -7.65 41.04
CA SER A 107 -29.30 -8.64 41.99
C SER A 107 -30.70 -8.24 42.48
N CYS A 108 -31.53 -9.24 42.82
CA CYS A 108 -32.87 -8.97 43.36
C CYS A 108 -32.83 -8.12 44.64
N GLU A 109 -31.74 -8.20 45.41
CA GLU A 109 -31.53 -7.41 46.62
C GLU A 109 -31.27 -5.93 46.31
N GLU A 110 -30.35 -5.65 45.37
CA GLU A 110 -30.05 -4.29 44.91
C GLU A 110 -31.28 -3.59 44.31
N GLU A 111 -32.08 -4.34 43.54
CA GLU A 111 -33.31 -3.83 42.92
C GLU A 111 -34.42 -3.62 43.97
N TYR A 112 -34.59 -4.55 44.91
CA TYR A 112 -35.58 -4.42 45.99
C TYR A 112 -35.32 -3.22 46.91
N TYR A 113 -34.05 -2.95 47.23
CA TYR A 113 -33.66 -1.79 48.05
C TYR A 113 -33.51 -0.50 47.25
N GLY A 114 -33.72 -0.53 45.93
CA GLY A 114 -33.63 0.65 45.06
C GLY A 114 -32.21 1.23 44.96
N HIS A 115 -31.18 0.41 45.15
CA HIS A 115 -29.78 0.83 45.02
C HIS A 115 -29.35 0.93 43.55
N ASP A 116 -29.89 0.07 42.70
CA ASP A 116 -29.69 0.05 41.25
C ASP A 116 -30.94 -0.54 40.58
N SER A 117 -31.11 -0.32 39.27
CA SER A 117 -32.17 -0.96 38.49
C SER A 117 -31.61 -1.55 37.21
N GLN A 118 -32.17 -2.68 36.78
CA GLN A 118 -31.74 -3.33 35.55
C GLN A 118 -31.84 -2.38 34.35
N SER A 119 -32.93 -1.61 34.28
CA SER A 119 -33.17 -0.62 33.22
C SER A 119 -32.12 0.50 33.19
N ALA A 120 -31.72 1.04 34.34
CA ALA A 120 -30.67 2.08 34.39
C ALA A 120 -29.33 1.53 33.92
N ARG A 121 -28.98 0.30 34.31
CA ARG A 121 -27.73 -0.35 33.91
C ARG A 121 -27.70 -0.67 32.42
N GLU A 122 -28.82 -1.15 31.86
CA GLU A 122 -29.00 -1.37 30.42
C GLU A 122 -28.86 -0.06 29.64
N TYR A 123 -29.53 1.00 30.08
CA TYR A 123 -29.45 2.31 29.45
C TYR A 123 -28.00 2.82 29.38
N SER A 124 -27.29 2.83 30.51
CA SER A 124 -25.89 3.28 30.55
C SER A 124 -24.98 2.39 29.70
N PHE A 125 -25.15 1.07 29.80
CA PHE A 125 -24.33 0.11 29.07
C PHE A 125 -24.45 0.30 27.55
N TYR A 126 -25.67 0.32 27.02
CA TYR A 126 -25.85 0.44 25.56
C TYR A 126 -25.50 1.82 25.04
N THR A 127 -25.72 2.88 25.83
CA THR A 127 -25.31 4.24 25.47
C THR A 127 -23.78 4.33 25.32
N GLU A 128 -23.02 3.83 26.30
CA GLU A 128 -21.54 3.82 26.24
C GLU A 128 -21.03 3.03 25.02
N ARG A 129 -21.65 1.88 24.72
CA ARG A 129 -21.27 1.05 23.57
C ARG A 129 -21.59 1.72 22.23
N ALA A 130 -22.73 2.38 22.13
CA ALA A 130 -23.11 3.14 20.94
C ALA A 130 -22.16 4.33 20.72
N GLU A 131 -21.81 5.09 21.75
CA GLU A 131 -20.84 6.18 21.65
C GLU A 131 -19.47 5.68 21.17
N LYS A 132 -18.97 4.59 21.76
CA LYS A 132 -17.72 3.96 21.34
C LYS A 132 -17.76 3.48 19.89
N ALA A 133 -18.87 2.87 19.47
CA ALA A 133 -19.06 2.45 18.08
C ALA A 133 -19.02 3.65 17.11
N LYS A 134 -19.65 4.77 17.47
CA LYS A 134 -19.61 6.02 16.71
C LYS A 134 -18.18 6.55 16.60
N GLU A 135 -17.42 6.58 17.68
CA GLU A 135 -16.02 7.01 17.67
C GLU A 135 -15.17 6.14 16.73
N CYS A 136 -15.30 4.81 16.83
CA CYS A 136 -14.60 3.89 15.92
C CYS A 136 -15.00 4.10 14.45
N ALA A 137 -16.28 4.38 14.17
CA ALA A 137 -16.75 4.62 12.81
C ALA A 137 -16.15 5.89 12.21
N LEU A 138 -16.03 6.96 13.02
CA LEU A 138 -15.38 8.21 12.61
C LEU A 138 -13.87 8.04 12.41
N GLU A 139 -13.22 7.25 13.26
CA GLU A 139 -11.79 6.97 13.13
C GLU A 139 -11.48 6.14 11.88
N LEU A 140 -12.34 5.17 11.55
CA LEU A 140 -12.26 4.42 10.30
C LEU A 140 -12.40 5.36 9.09
N TYR A 141 -13.36 6.28 9.12
CA TYR A 141 -13.53 7.26 8.04
C TYR A 141 -12.25 8.10 7.82
N ARG A 142 -11.65 8.62 8.90
CA ARG A 142 -10.38 9.38 8.84
C ARG A 142 -9.24 8.54 8.28
N THR A 143 -9.13 7.29 8.74
CA THR A 143 -8.11 6.35 8.30
C THR A 143 -8.27 6.01 6.82
N LEU A 144 -9.50 5.78 6.35
CA LEU A 144 -9.80 5.55 4.93
C LEU A 144 -9.40 6.75 4.06
N VAL A 145 -9.79 7.96 4.45
CA VAL A 145 -9.48 9.18 3.67
C VAL A 145 -7.97 9.39 3.56
N THR A 146 -7.23 9.16 4.66
CA THR A 146 -5.78 9.38 4.70
C THR A 146 -5.01 8.33 3.90
N ASN A 147 -5.56 7.12 3.75
CA ASN A 147 -4.93 6.00 3.06
C ASN A 147 -5.55 5.71 1.68
N ALA A 148 -6.49 6.54 1.20
CA ALA A 148 -7.28 6.29 -0.01
C ALA A 148 -6.43 6.05 -1.26
N ILE A 149 -5.27 6.72 -1.38
CA ILE A 149 -4.37 6.60 -2.53
C ILE A 149 -3.73 5.21 -2.68
N TYR A 150 -3.70 4.42 -1.61
CA TYR A 150 -3.07 3.09 -1.56
C TYR A 150 -4.09 1.94 -1.70
N LEU A 151 -5.39 2.25 -1.71
CA LEU A 151 -6.46 1.27 -1.79
C LEU A 151 -7.03 1.19 -3.21
N GLN A 152 -7.51 0.01 -3.59
CA GLN A 152 -8.34 -0.10 -4.79
C GLN A 152 -9.64 0.71 -4.61
N PRO A 153 -10.11 1.44 -5.64
CA PRO A 153 -11.31 2.26 -5.55
C PRO A 153 -12.55 1.49 -5.09
N GLN A 154 -12.70 0.25 -5.58
CA GLN A 154 -13.83 -0.61 -5.23
C GLN A 154 -13.80 -1.00 -3.74
N VAL A 155 -12.65 -1.44 -3.24
CA VAL A 155 -12.47 -1.81 -1.83
C VAL A 155 -12.71 -0.60 -0.92
N TYR A 156 -12.18 0.57 -1.29
CA TYR A 156 -12.43 1.81 -0.58
C TYR A 156 -13.92 2.14 -0.47
N LEU A 157 -14.66 2.07 -1.58
CA LEU A 157 -16.09 2.38 -1.61
C LEU A 157 -16.93 1.38 -0.80
N GLU A 158 -16.57 0.10 -0.82
CA GLU A 158 -17.25 -0.93 -0.04
C GLU A 158 -17.08 -0.71 1.47
N ILE A 159 -15.84 -0.49 1.94
CA ILE A 159 -15.59 -0.21 3.37
C ILE A 159 -16.29 1.09 3.78
N LEU A 160 -16.24 2.12 2.93
CA LEU A 160 -16.93 3.39 3.18
C LEU A 160 -18.46 3.21 3.26
N GLY A 161 -19.04 2.36 2.42
CA GLY A 161 -20.46 2.04 2.45
C GLY A 161 -20.86 1.39 3.77
N VAL A 162 -20.12 0.37 4.19
CA VAL A 162 -20.34 -0.31 5.48
C VAL A 162 -20.15 0.64 6.65
N GLN A 163 -19.10 1.46 6.64
CA GLN A 163 -18.82 2.45 7.68
C GLN A 163 -19.98 3.44 7.83
N ARG A 164 -20.50 3.96 6.70
CA ARG A 164 -21.62 4.92 6.71
C ARG A 164 -22.89 4.29 7.25
N GLU A 165 -23.19 3.06 6.87
CA GLU A 165 -24.38 2.36 7.32
C GLU A 165 -24.32 2.08 8.83
N LEU A 166 -23.18 1.61 9.33
CA LEU A 166 -22.97 1.41 10.77
C LEU A 166 -23.03 2.73 11.55
N LEU A 167 -22.48 3.81 10.99
CA LEU A 167 -22.57 5.13 11.61
C LEU A 167 -24.03 5.60 11.66
N ARG A 168 -24.78 5.46 10.56
CA ARG A 168 -26.21 5.81 10.49
C ARG A 168 -27.01 5.09 11.58
N LEU A 169 -26.90 3.76 11.66
CA LEU A 169 -27.61 2.95 12.67
C LEU A 169 -27.22 3.34 14.11
N THR A 170 -25.94 3.67 14.33
CA THR A 170 -25.47 4.12 15.64
C THR A 170 -26.01 5.51 16.00
N GLU A 171 -26.09 6.41 15.03
CA GLU A 171 -26.65 7.75 15.23
C GLU A 171 -28.18 7.72 15.41
N GLU A 172 -28.88 6.81 14.73
CA GLU A 172 -30.31 6.56 14.96
C GLU A 172 -30.58 6.07 16.38
N TYR A 173 -29.68 5.28 16.96
CA TYR A 173 -29.78 4.88 18.37
C TYR A 173 -29.50 6.06 19.32
N LEU A 174 -28.46 6.85 19.06
CA LEU A 174 -28.06 7.95 19.96
C LEU A 174 -28.96 9.18 19.84
N GLY A 175 -29.65 9.37 18.72
CA GLY A 175 -30.49 10.55 18.44
C GLY A 175 -31.59 10.77 19.48
N PRO A 176 -32.49 9.80 19.71
CA PRO A 176 -33.55 9.90 20.71
C PRO A 176 -33.01 10.18 22.12
N ILE A 177 -31.89 9.55 22.50
CA ILE A 177 -31.21 9.76 23.79
C ILE A 177 -30.78 11.22 23.97
N GLN A 178 -30.21 11.84 22.93
CA GLN A 178 -29.76 13.23 22.96
C GLN A 178 -30.94 14.20 23.01
N VAL A 179 -32.05 13.89 22.33
CA VAL A 179 -33.27 14.71 22.34
C VAL A 179 -33.94 14.66 23.71
N GLU A 180 -34.05 13.48 24.35
CA GLU A 180 -34.65 13.33 25.69
C GLU A 180 -33.86 13.98 26.83
N GLN A 181 -32.54 14.10 26.71
CA GLN A 181 -31.76 14.95 27.62
C GLN A 181 -32.20 16.43 27.56
N THR A 182 -32.96 16.80 26.53
CA THR A 182 -33.41 18.16 26.21
C THR A 182 -34.92 18.36 26.35
N SER A 183 -35.75 17.32 26.21
CA SER A 183 -37.23 17.33 26.31
C SER A 183 -37.73 16.11 27.09
N ARG A 184 -38.74 16.27 27.96
CA ARG A 184 -39.03 15.35 29.08
C ARG A 184 -40.25 14.42 28.86
N ASP A 185 -40.69 14.19 27.63
CA ASP A 185 -42.11 13.96 27.41
C ASP A 185 -42.58 12.54 27.07
N ASP A 186 -41.77 11.54 26.69
CA ASP A 186 -42.31 10.15 26.57
C ASP A 186 -41.24 9.03 26.56
N VAL A 187 -40.79 8.60 27.75
CA VAL A 187 -39.70 7.62 27.93
C VAL A 187 -40.00 6.23 27.34
N GLU A 188 -41.26 5.78 27.31
CA GLU A 188 -41.63 4.44 26.81
C GLU A 188 -41.48 4.29 25.29
N GLU A 189 -41.88 5.30 24.51
CA GLU A 189 -41.77 5.27 23.03
C GLU A 189 -40.30 5.22 22.59
N ILE A 190 -39.44 5.94 23.30
CA ILE A 190 -37.98 5.93 23.06
C ILE A 190 -37.37 4.56 23.35
N VAL A 191 -37.80 3.87 24.42
CA VAL A 191 -37.26 2.53 24.73
C VAL A 191 -37.60 1.53 23.62
N GLU A 192 -38.82 1.56 23.07
CA GLU A 192 -39.20 0.70 21.94
C GLU A 192 -38.37 1.02 20.67
N GLU A 193 -38.17 2.30 20.36
CA GLU A 193 -37.35 2.73 19.22
C GLU A 193 -35.87 2.30 19.35
N LEU A 194 -35.30 2.43 20.56
CA LEU A 194 -33.93 2.01 20.87
C LEU A 194 -33.76 0.49 20.73
N LEU A 195 -34.71 -0.29 21.24
CA LEU A 195 -34.69 -1.76 21.14
C LEU A 195 -34.77 -2.22 19.68
N LYS A 196 -35.64 -1.58 18.88
CA LYS A 196 -35.76 -1.87 17.45
C LYS A 196 -34.45 -1.56 16.71
N THR A 197 -33.87 -0.38 16.94
CA THR A 197 -32.62 0.04 16.28
C THR A 197 -31.46 -0.91 16.63
N ARG A 198 -31.39 -1.37 17.89
CA ARG A 198 -30.39 -2.39 18.29
C ARG A 198 -30.63 -3.74 17.59
N ALA A 199 -31.89 -4.14 17.42
CA ALA A 199 -32.22 -5.37 16.70
C ALA A 199 -31.82 -5.28 15.21
N ASP A 200 -32.09 -4.15 14.55
CA ASP A 200 -31.68 -3.89 13.16
C ASP A 200 -30.14 -3.92 13.03
N LEU A 201 -29.42 -3.34 13.98
CA LEU A 201 -27.95 -3.39 14.04
C LEU A 201 -27.44 -4.83 14.21
N ALA A 202 -28.04 -5.61 15.12
CA ALA A 202 -27.68 -7.00 15.35
C ALA A 202 -27.93 -7.86 14.11
N GLN A 203 -29.02 -7.62 13.39
CA GLN A 203 -29.29 -8.28 12.12
C GLN A 203 -28.22 -7.93 11.07
N PHE A 204 -27.94 -6.64 10.88
CA PHE A 204 -26.92 -6.19 9.93
C PHE A 204 -25.54 -6.79 10.23
N TYR A 205 -25.16 -6.83 11.51
CA TYR A 205 -23.92 -7.44 11.97
C TYR A 205 -23.86 -8.94 11.63
N ASN A 206 -24.86 -9.71 12.08
CA ASN A 206 -24.83 -11.17 12.01
C ASN A 206 -25.04 -11.71 10.59
N GLU A 207 -25.84 -11.05 9.76
CA GLU A 207 -26.18 -11.56 8.43
C GLU A 207 -25.23 -11.06 7.32
N GLY A 208 -24.72 -9.84 7.48
CA GLY A 208 -23.95 -9.12 6.46
C GLY A 208 -22.50 -8.86 6.84
N LEU A 209 -22.25 -8.20 7.98
CA LEU A 209 -20.92 -7.69 8.32
C LEU A 209 -19.88 -8.80 8.48
N VAL A 210 -20.26 -9.93 9.10
CA VAL A 210 -19.35 -11.08 9.29
C VAL A 210 -18.84 -11.61 7.95
N LYS A 211 -19.74 -11.78 6.97
CA LYS A 211 -19.35 -12.24 5.62
C LYS A 211 -18.48 -11.23 4.91
N PHE A 212 -18.81 -9.95 5.04
CA PHE A 212 -18.02 -8.87 4.46
C PHE A 212 -16.58 -8.83 5.00
N VAL A 213 -16.38 -9.08 6.31
CA VAL A 213 -15.03 -9.16 6.91
C VAL A 213 -14.20 -10.26 6.24
N ASP A 214 -14.78 -11.44 6.03
CA ASP A 214 -14.10 -12.56 5.39
C ASP A 214 -13.71 -12.23 3.94
N GLU A 215 -14.65 -11.65 3.18
CA GLU A 215 -14.40 -11.20 1.81
C GLU A 215 -13.31 -10.12 1.75
N LEU A 216 -13.32 -9.18 2.69
CA LEU A 216 -12.35 -8.10 2.78
C LEU A 216 -10.94 -8.63 3.06
N VAL A 217 -10.81 -9.61 3.95
CA VAL A 217 -9.53 -10.28 4.24
C VAL A 217 -8.97 -10.94 2.98
N VAL A 218 -9.81 -11.60 2.18
CA VAL A 218 -9.39 -12.19 0.91
C VAL A 218 -8.91 -11.11 -0.06
N LYS A 219 -9.66 -10.02 -0.23
CA LYS A 219 -9.29 -8.90 -1.10
C LYS A 219 -7.93 -8.29 -0.68
N PHE A 220 -7.73 -8.05 0.61
CA PHE A 220 -6.46 -7.54 1.12
C PHE A 220 -5.29 -8.51 0.93
N ARG A 221 -5.50 -9.82 1.12
CA ARG A 221 -4.44 -10.82 0.85
C ARG A 221 -4.04 -10.85 -0.62
N VAL A 222 -4.99 -10.75 -1.54
CA VAL A 222 -4.73 -10.65 -2.99
C VAL A 222 -3.96 -9.36 -3.30
N GLU A 223 -4.36 -8.23 -2.72
CA GLU A 223 -3.68 -6.94 -2.89
C GLU A 223 -2.24 -6.91 -2.39
N LEU A 224 -1.92 -7.75 -1.40
CA LEU A 224 -0.58 -7.93 -0.82
C LEU A 224 0.22 -9.07 -1.48
N GLY A 225 -0.36 -9.77 -2.47
CA GLY A 225 0.30 -10.90 -3.14
C GLY A 225 0.45 -12.17 -2.30
N THR A 226 -0.33 -12.30 -1.21
CA THR A 226 -0.31 -13.47 -0.31
C THR A 226 -1.55 -14.36 -0.42
N GLY A 227 -2.58 -13.90 -1.14
CA GLY A 227 -3.80 -14.66 -1.42
C GLY A 227 -3.70 -15.45 -2.73
N ALA A 228 -4.33 -16.62 -2.79
CA ALA A 228 -4.62 -17.28 -4.05
C ALA A 228 -5.79 -16.56 -4.74
N VAL A 229 -5.67 -16.34 -6.06
CA VAL A 229 -6.75 -15.82 -6.92
C VAL A 229 -7.82 -16.87 -7.09
#